data_AF-A0A0N8K7L1-F1
#
_entry.id   AF-A0A0N8K7L1-F1
#
_cell.length_a   1.000
_cell.length_b   1.000
_cell.length_c   1.000
_cell.angle_alpha   90.00
_cell.angle_beta   90.00
_cell.angle_gamma   90.00
#
_symmetry.space_group_name_H-M   'P 1'
#
loop_
_entity.id
_entity.type
_entity.pdbx_description
1 polymer ?
#
loop_
_entity_poly.entity_id
_entity_poly.type
_entity_poly.pdbx_seq_one_letter_code
_entity_poly.pdbx_strand_id
1 'polypeptide(L)'
;MSAAPTCETRLARVALGDREAFVAMYRDSAPRLFAVLLHLLGNRAEAEATLPDLYVEIRARAAHRRPGRGGAEAWLVALAREIALERRHRRPAGPEDALPPSVCAPRLDACLRRLSPERAEALQRAWLWGETPDQLSRRVAMPPGALCARLRDDLTVLAACLHGAPENAQTARATAMAGACLLGLLPVDEAELAEDRIAIDADFARLVDRWRTDLAQMVGGLDPVPPPPEVLAALDLRLFADRDRPLWQRLGLVQAVLGAAAAAGILLLALELGLLNDSPGQPPDSTRPP
;
A
#
# COMPACT_ATOMS: atom_id res chain seq x y z
N MET A 1 -15.04 -16.26 25.97
CA MET A 1 -13.94 -16.31 24.98
C MET A 1 -14.25 -15.29 23.90
N SER A 2 -13.51 -14.18 23.84
CA SER A 2 -13.73 -13.16 22.80
C SER A 2 -13.19 -13.71 21.47
N ALA A 3 -13.95 -13.59 20.39
CA ALA A 3 -13.48 -13.96 19.06
C ALA A 3 -12.23 -13.15 18.71
N ALA A 4 -11.24 -13.79 18.07
CA ALA A 4 -10.04 -13.08 17.62
C ALA A 4 -10.44 -11.92 16.68
N PRO A 5 -9.81 -10.74 16.80
CA PRO A 5 -10.15 -9.60 15.96
C PRO A 5 -9.96 -9.94 14.48
N THR A 6 -10.90 -9.51 13.64
CA THR A 6 -10.82 -9.72 12.19
C THR A 6 -9.73 -8.85 11.57
N CYS A 7 -9.27 -9.21 10.37
CA CYS A 7 -8.32 -8.40 9.59
C CYS A 7 -8.82 -6.94 9.42
N GLU A 8 -10.12 -6.77 9.20
CA GLU A 8 -10.80 -5.47 9.12
C GLU A 8 -10.61 -4.63 10.40
N THR A 9 -10.86 -5.22 11.57
CA THR A 9 -10.70 -4.55 12.86
C THR A 9 -9.25 -4.17 13.12
N ARG A 10 -8.29 -5.02 12.72
CA ARG A 10 -6.86 -4.71 12.85
C ARG A 10 -6.45 -3.54 11.96
N LEU A 11 -6.88 -3.51 10.70
CA LEU A 11 -6.61 -2.40 9.78
C LEU A 11 -7.15 -1.06 10.32
N ALA A 12 -8.35 -1.06 10.89
CA ALA A 12 -8.91 0.13 11.52
C ALA A 12 -8.06 0.64 12.69
N ARG A 13 -7.51 -0.26 13.52
CA ARG A 13 -6.57 0.11 14.60
C ARG A 13 -5.21 0.56 14.06
N VAL A 14 -4.72 -0.06 12.99
CA VAL A 14 -3.48 0.38 12.29
C VAL A 14 -3.62 1.80 11.76
N ALA A 15 -4.78 2.19 11.24
CA ALA A 15 -5.07 3.56 10.84
C ALA A 15 -4.95 4.57 11.99
N LEU A 16 -5.22 4.14 13.23
CA LEU A 16 -5.01 4.94 14.45
C LEU A 16 -3.57 4.86 14.98
N GLY A 17 -2.68 4.19 14.23
CA GLY A 17 -1.28 4.00 14.54
C GLY A 17 -1.01 2.92 15.60
N ASP A 18 -1.96 2.06 15.92
CA ASP A 18 -1.79 1.00 16.93
C ASP A 18 -0.70 -0.02 16.52
N ARG A 19 0.37 -0.08 17.31
CA ARG A 19 1.54 -0.95 17.06
C ARG A 19 1.19 -2.43 17.22
N GLU A 20 0.43 -2.81 18.25
CA GLU A 20 0.06 -4.20 18.47
C GLU A 20 -0.85 -4.71 17.36
N ALA A 21 -1.80 -3.88 16.93
CA ALA A 21 -2.65 -4.20 15.79
C ALA A 21 -1.84 -4.38 14.50
N PHE A 22 -0.82 -3.53 14.28
CA PHE A 22 0.09 -3.65 13.14
C PHE A 22 0.89 -4.95 13.17
N VAL A 23 1.50 -5.30 14.31
CA VAL A 23 2.26 -6.54 14.48
C VAL A 23 1.37 -7.77 14.28
N ALA A 24 0.18 -7.77 14.86
CA ALA A 24 -0.78 -8.86 14.69
C ALA A 24 -1.23 -9.00 13.22
N MET A 25 -1.52 -7.88 12.55
CA MET A 25 -1.85 -7.88 11.12
C MET A 25 -0.70 -8.40 10.27
N TYR A 26 0.54 -7.96 10.55
CA TYR A 26 1.72 -8.44 9.86
C TYR A 26 1.85 -9.96 9.97
N ARG A 27 1.77 -10.52 11.19
CA ARG A 27 1.90 -11.96 11.42
C ARG A 27 0.87 -12.78 10.64
N ASP A 28 -0.37 -12.30 10.58
CA ASP A 28 -1.45 -13.00 9.89
C ASP A 28 -1.37 -12.88 8.36
N SER A 29 -0.95 -11.72 7.84
CA SER A 29 -1.02 -11.42 6.39
C SER A 29 0.30 -11.60 5.65
N ALA A 30 1.44 -11.49 6.32
CA ALA A 30 2.76 -11.45 5.66
C ALA A 30 3.06 -12.73 4.90
N PRO A 31 2.75 -13.96 5.38
CA PRO A 31 3.04 -15.16 4.62
C PRO A 31 2.34 -15.21 3.26
N ARG A 32 1.09 -14.74 3.21
CA ARG A 32 0.30 -14.69 1.99
C ARG A 32 0.79 -13.58 1.06
N LEU A 33 1.00 -12.36 1.59
CA LEU A 33 1.47 -11.23 0.78
C LEU A 33 2.88 -11.46 0.23
N PHE A 34 3.74 -12.13 0.99
CA PHE A 34 5.06 -12.53 0.52
C PHE A 34 4.99 -13.56 -0.61
N ALA A 35 4.09 -14.55 -0.53
CA ALA A 35 3.83 -15.48 -1.63
C ALA A 35 3.35 -14.75 -2.89
N VAL A 36 2.47 -13.76 -2.76
CA VAL A 36 2.02 -12.91 -3.88
C VAL A 36 3.19 -12.14 -4.49
N LEU A 37 4.03 -11.49 -3.67
CA LEU A 37 5.21 -10.76 -4.17
C LEU A 37 6.19 -11.69 -4.88
N LEU A 38 6.45 -12.88 -4.33
CA LEU A 38 7.29 -13.90 -4.99
C LEU A 38 6.73 -14.30 -6.35
N HIS A 39 5.41 -14.54 -6.41
CA HIS A 39 4.73 -14.90 -7.64
C HIS A 39 4.84 -13.79 -8.68
N LEU A 40 4.60 -12.53 -8.30
CA LEU A 40 4.58 -11.41 -9.25
C LEU A 40 5.98 -10.93 -9.68
N LEU A 41 6.97 -10.98 -8.78
CA LEU A 41 8.33 -10.50 -9.05
C LEU A 41 9.26 -11.58 -9.59
N GLY A 42 8.93 -12.88 -9.39
CA GLY A 42 9.75 -14.01 -9.83
C GLY A 42 11.11 -14.13 -9.12
N ASN A 43 11.48 -13.17 -8.28
CA ASN A 43 12.77 -13.09 -7.60
C ASN A 43 12.57 -12.93 -6.09
N ARG A 44 13.15 -13.86 -5.32
CA ARG A 44 13.09 -13.85 -3.86
C ARG A 44 13.69 -12.59 -3.25
N ALA A 45 14.87 -12.17 -3.71
CA ALA A 45 15.55 -11.00 -3.17
C ALA A 45 14.73 -9.72 -3.38
N GLU A 46 14.09 -9.59 -4.54
CA GLU A 46 13.19 -8.47 -4.82
C GLU A 46 11.93 -8.53 -3.96
N ALA A 47 11.32 -9.70 -3.79
CA ALA A 47 10.14 -9.85 -2.93
C ALA A 47 10.46 -9.48 -1.47
N GLU A 48 11.61 -9.92 -0.94
CA GLU A 48 12.06 -9.61 0.41
C GLU A 48 12.32 -8.11 0.57
N ALA A 49 12.94 -7.46 -0.42
CA ALA A 49 13.14 -6.02 -0.43
C ALA A 49 11.82 -5.23 -0.62
N THR A 50 10.77 -5.84 -1.16
CA THR A 50 9.47 -5.19 -1.44
C THR A 50 8.53 -5.24 -0.25
N LEU A 51 8.57 -6.34 0.50
CA LEU A 51 7.65 -6.59 1.61
C LEU A 51 7.65 -5.45 2.66
N PRO A 52 8.80 -4.88 3.09
CA PRO A 52 8.79 -3.74 4.01
C PRO A 52 8.06 -2.52 3.45
N ASP A 53 8.34 -2.15 2.19
CA ASP A 53 7.70 -0.99 1.57
C ASP A 53 6.19 -1.19 1.42
N LEU A 54 5.75 -2.42 1.10
CA LEU A 54 4.33 -2.78 1.11
C LEU A 54 3.68 -2.50 2.47
N TYR A 55 4.31 -2.87 3.59
CA TYR A 55 3.74 -2.63 4.91
C TYR A 55 3.76 -1.15 5.32
N VAL A 56 4.72 -0.37 4.84
CA VAL A 56 4.73 1.09 4.99
C VAL A 56 3.53 1.69 4.25
N GLU A 57 3.30 1.29 3.00
CA GLU A 57 2.16 1.73 2.19
C GLU A 57 0.82 1.29 2.80
N ILE A 58 0.72 0.06 3.31
CA ILE A 58 -0.47 -0.43 4.02
C ILE A 58 -0.81 0.51 5.17
N ARG A 59 0.18 0.86 6.01
CA ARG A 59 -0.03 1.76 7.15
C ARG A 59 -0.45 3.16 6.69
N ALA A 60 0.23 3.72 5.67
CA ALA A 60 -0.06 5.06 5.16
C ALA A 60 -1.48 5.17 4.57
N ARG A 61 -1.93 4.12 3.86
CA ARG A 61 -3.23 4.09 3.19
C ARG A 61 -4.38 3.56 4.06
N ALA A 62 -4.07 2.92 5.20
CA ALA A 62 -5.09 2.35 6.09
C ALA A 62 -6.15 3.37 6.55
N ALA A 63 -5.77 4.63 6.80
CA ALA A 63 -6.69 5.68 7.25
C ALA A 63 -7.70 6.12 6.18
N HIS A 64 -7.34 5.99 4.90
CA HIS A 64 -8.19 6.37 3.77
C HIS A 64 -9.04 5.19 3.29
N ARG A 65 -8.76 3.97 3.77
CA ARG A 65 -9.55 2.80 3.46
C ARG A 65 -10.93 2.92 4.12
N ARG A 66 -11.98 2.87 3.31
CA ARG A 66 -13.36 2.83 3.79
C ARG A 66 -13.70 1.42 4.30
N PRO A 67 -14.10 1.24 5.58
CA PRO A 67 -14.49 -0.07 6.08
C PRO A 67 -15.68 -0.65 5.32
N GLY A 68 -15.69 -1.98 5.13
CA GLY A 68 -16.79 -2.68 4.44
C GLY A 68 -16.79 -2.55 2.90
N ARG A 69 -15.82 -1.85 2.31
CA ARG A 69 -15.62 -1.75 0.85
C ARG A 69 -14.54 -2.70 0.36
N GLY A 70 -14.95 -3.85 -0.18
CA GLY A 70 -14.04 -4.91 -0.60
C GLY A 70 -13.32 -5.53 0.60
N GLY A 71 -13.17 -6.85 0.64
CA GLY A 71 -12.55 -7.51 1.80
C GLY A 71 -11.15 -6.94 2.10
N ALA A 72 -10.80 -6.79 3.39
CA ALA A 72 -9.46 -6.35 3.83
C ALA A 72 -8.34 -7.11 3.10
N GLU A 73 -8.47 -8.43 3.01
CA GLU A 73 -7.55 -9.33 2.31
C GLU A 73 -7.38 -8.95 0.83
N ALA A 74 -8.48 -8.71 0.11
CA ALA A 74 -8.43 -8.36 -1.31
C ALA A 74 -7.76 -7.01 -1.54
N TRP A 75 -7.98 -6.05 -0.64
CA TRP A 75 -7.30 -4.76 -0.68
C TRP A 75 -5.79 -4.91 -0.46
N LEU A 76 -5.36 -5.73 0.50
CA LEU A 76 -3.94 -6.01 0.73
C LEU A 76 -3.28 -6.67 -0.49
N VAL A 77 -3.95 -7.64 -1.12
CA VAL A 77 -3.45 -8.30 -2.35
C VAL A 77 -3.36 -7.31 -3.51
N ALA A 78 -4.37 -6.45 -3.68
CA ALA A 78 -4.35 -5.42 -4.73
C ALA A 78 -3.21 -4.41 -4.55
N LEU A 79 -2.93 -4.00 -3.30
CA LEU A 79 -1.82 -3.11 -2.98
C LEU A 79 -0.46 -3.79 -3.19
N ALA A 80 -0.32 -5.07 -2.80
CA ALA A 80 0.88 -5.85 -3.09
C ALA A 80 1.15 -5.94 -4.60
N ARG A 81 0.10 -6.17 -5.39
CA ARG A 81 0.19 -6.14 -6.86
C ARG A 81 0.63 -4.79 -7.39
N GLU A 82 -0.01 -3.69 -6.96
CA GLU A 82 0.33 -2.33 -7.40
C GLU A 82 1.83 -2.05 -7.21
N ILE A 83 2.36 -2.31 -6.02
CA ILE A 83 3.76 -2.07 -5.69
C ILE A 83 4.70 -3.00 -6.49
N ALA A 84 4.31 -4.27 -6.67
CA ALA A 84 5.09 -5.19 -7.48
C ALA A 84 5.17 -4.75 -8.94
N LEU A 85 4.07 -4.28 -9.53
CA LEU A 85 4.02 -3.76 -10.89
C LEU A 85 4.87 -2.50 -11.04
N GLU A 86 4.74 -1.55 -10.11
CA GLU A 86 5.56 -0.33 -10.11
C GLU A 86 7.06 -0.67 -10.09
N ARG A 87 7.48 -1.64 -9.27
CA ARG A 87 8.88 -2.11 -9.25
C ARG A 87 9.30 -2.76 -10.57
N ARG A 88 8.45 -3.59 -11.18
CA ARG A 88 8.73 -4.21 -12.48
C ARG A 88 8.88 -3.18 -13.59
N HIS A 89 8.01 -2.17 -13.64
CA HIS A 89 8.07 -1.13 -14.66
C HIS A 89 9.35 -0.28 -14.58
N ARG A 90 9.97 -0.18 -13.40
CA ARG A 90 11.27 0.51 -13.22
C ARG A 90 12.48 -0.34 -13.64
N ARG A 91 12.29 -1.63 -13.92
CA ARG A 91 13.37 -2.55 -14.32
C ARG A 91 13.57 -2.51 -15.85
N PRO A 92 14.81 -2.55 -16.35
CA PRO A 92 15.04 -2.85 -17.77
C PRO A 92 14.54 -4.25 -18.12
N ALA A 93 13.83 -4.38 -19.24
CA ALA A 93 13.27 -5.66 -19.70
C ALA A 93 14.36 -6.74 -19.75
N GLY A 94 14.08 -7.90 -19.13
CA GLY A 94 15.04 -8.99 -18.97
C GLY A 94 14.52 -10.33 -19.50
N PRO A 95 15.39 -11.35 -19.66
CA PRO A 95 15.00 -12.64 -20.26
C PRO A 95 13.99 -13.47 -19.46
N GLU A 96 13.69 -13.08 -18.21
CA GLU A 96 12.95 -13.88 -17.22
C GLU A 96 11.48 -13.43 -17.04
N ASP A 97 10.90 -12.73 -18.03
CA ASP A 97 9.50 -12.29 -18.02
C ASP A 97 8.51 -13.41 -18.43
N ALA A 98 8.75 -14.65 -17.98
CA ALA A 98 7.77 -15.71 -18.13
C ALA A 98 6.57 -15.43 -17.20
N LEU A 99 5.35 -15.57 -17.74
CA LEU A 99 4.15 -15.52 -16.91
C LEU A 99 4.14 -16.78 -16.02
N PRO A 100 4.25 -16.65 -14.69
CA PRO A 100 4.01 -17.77 -13.80
C PRO A 100 2.54 -18.20 -13.97
N PRO A 101 2.26 -19.50 -13.88
CA PRO A 101 0.91 -20.01 -14.09
C PRO A 101 -0.05 -19.35 -13.11
N SER A 102 -1.23 -18.94 -13.58
CA SER A 102 -2.25 -18.42 -12.67
C SER A 102 -2.66 -19.51 -11.69
N VAL A 103 -2.65 -19.19 -10.40
CA VAL A 103 -3.04 -20.10 -9.32
C VAL A 103 -4.38 -19.63 -8.78
N CYS A 104 -5.36 -19.58 -9.68
CA CYS A 104 -6.70 -19.06 -9.40
C CYS A 104 -7.41 -19.88 -8.31
N ALA A 105 -8.22 -19.22 -7.48
CA ALA A 105 -9.15 -19.92 -6.60
C ALA A 105 -10.19 -20.72 -7.43
N PRO A 106 -10.67 -21.88 -6.97
CA PRO A 106 -11.50 -22.79 -7.76
C PRO A 106 -12.75 -22.16 -8.38
N ARG A 107 -13.42 -21.26 -7.65
CA ARG A 107 -14.63 -20.57 -8.14
C ARG A 107 -14.32 -19.62 -9.30
N LEU A 108 -13.27 -18.82 -9.19
CA LEU A 108 -12.86 -17.90 -10.25
C LEU A 108 -12.39 -18.68 -11.48
N ASP A 109 -11.59 -19.72 -11.26
CA ASP A 109 -11.07 -20.60 -12.30
C ASP A 109 -12.20 -21.27 -13.11
N ALA A 110 -13.23 -21.78 -12.44
CA ALA A 110 -14.42 -22.33 -13.09
C ALA A 110 -15.16 -21.29 -13.95
N CYS A 111 -15.26 -20.04 -13.50
CA CYS A 111 -15.90 -18.98 -14.28
C CYS A 111 -15.05 -18.50 -15.45
N LEU A 112 -13.72 -18.42 -15.30
CA LEU A 112 -12.80 -18.06 -16.39
C LEU A 112 -12.83 -19.08 -17.53
N ARG A 113 -13.05 -20.37 -17.22
CA ARG A 113 -13.27 -21.43 -18.22
C ARG A 113 -14.51 -21.26 -19.09
N ARG A 114 -15.41 -20.32 -18.78
CA ARG A 114 -16.55 -19.97 -19.66
C ARG A 114 -16.17 -19.04 -20.81
N LEU A 115 -14.97 -18.46 -20.76
CA LEU A 115 -14.41 -17.58 -21.80
C LEU A 115 -13.53 -18.42 -22.76
N SER A 116 -13.08 -17.85 -23.88
CA SER A 116 -12.05 -18.55 -24.66
C SER A 116 -10.72 -18.51 -23.91
N PRO A 117 -9.85 -19.54 -24.05
CA PRO A 117 -8.58 -19.61 -23.33
C PRO A 117 -7.72 -18.36 -23.51
N GLU A 118 -7.61 -17.83 -24.74
CA GLU A 118 -6.81 -16.64 -25.04
C GLU A 118 -7.32 -15.39 -24.31
N ARG A 119 -8.64 -15.23 -24.20
CA ARG A 119 -9.27 -14.07 -23.55
C ARG A 119 -9.25 -14.19 -22.03
N ALA A 120 -9.39 -15.40 -21.49
CA ALA A 120 -9.16 -15.67 -20.08
C ALA A 120 -7.71 -15.35 -19.68
N GLU A 121 -6.73 -15.78 -20.48
CA GLU A 121 -5.32 -15.43 -20.30
C GLU A 121 -5.11 -13.92 -20.41
N ALA A 122 -5.74 -13.23 -21.38
CA ALA A 122 -5.64 -11.79 -21.51
C ALA A 122 -6.14 -11.04 -20.27
N LEU A 123 -7.27 -11.44 -19.67
CA LEU A 123 -7.75 -10.88 -18.40
C LEU A 123 -6.78 -11.14 -17.25
N GLN A 124 -6.20 -12.35 -17.18
CA GLN A 124 -5.22 -12.69 -16.16
C GLN A 124 -3.94 -11.87 -16.29
N ARG A 125 -3.46 -11.63 -17.51
CA ARG A 125 -2.28 -10.79 -17.78
C ARG A 125 -2.54 -9.31 -17.53
N ALA A 126 -3.71 -8.80 -17.94
CA ALA A 126 -4.12 -7.43 -17.64
C ALA A 126 -4.15 -7.18 -16.13
N TRP A 127 -4.73 -8.11 -15.36
CA TRP A 127 -4.64 -8.04 -13.91
C TRP A 127 -3.21 -8.28 -13.47
N LEU A 128 -2.72 -9.49 -13.42
CA LEU A 128 -1.52 -9.79 -12.64
C LEU A 128 -0.23 -9.13 -13.18
N TRP A 129 -0.13 -8.87 -14.50
CA TRP A 129 1.07 -8.27 -15.14
C TRP A 129 0.91 -6.80 -15.51
N GLY A 130 -0.30 -6.23 -15.38
CA GLY A 130 -0.54 -4.85 -15.81
C GLY A 130 -0.30 -4.65 -17.30
N GLU A 131 -0.45 -5.70 -18.12
CA GLU A 131 -0.22 -5.56 -19.56
C GLU A 131 -1.25 -4.62 -20.18
N THR A 132 -0.76 -3.70 -21.00
CA THR A 132 -1.60 -2.74 -21.69
C THR A 132 -2.39 -3.40 -22.83
N PRO A 133 -3.50 -2.79 -23.28
CA PRO A 133 -4.22 -3.25 -24.47
C PRO A 133 -3.31 -3.45 -25.69
N ASP A 134 -2.29 -2.61 -25.88
CA ASP A 134 -1.30 -2.74 -26.96
C ASP A 134 -0.38 -3.96 -26.80
N GLN A 135 -0.03 -4.33 -25.57
CA GLN A 135 0.74 -5.54 -25.31
C GLN A 135 -0.11 -6.80 -25.53
N LEU A 136 -1.35 -6.79 -25.01
CA LEU A 136 -2.28 -7.92 -25.12
C LEU A 136 -2.71 -8.18 -26.58
N SER A 137 -3.01 -7.12 -27.34
CA SER A 137 -3.39 -7.20 -28.76
C SER A 137 -2.36 -7.90 -29.62
N ARG A 138 -1.06 -7.66 -29.37
CA ARG A 138 0.04 -8.34 -30.08
C ARG A 138 0.06 -9.85 -29.85
N ARG A 139 -0.41 -10.32 -28.69
CA ARG A 139 -0.45 -11.76 -28.36
C ARG A 139 -1.63 -12.48 -29.01
N VAL A 140 -2.78 -11.80 -29.09
CA VAL A 140 -4.05 -12.37 -29.60
C VAL A 140 -4.29 -12.02 -31.07
N ALA A 141 -3.37 -11.30 -31.72
CA ALA A 141 -3.46 -10.83 -33.10
C ALA A 141 -4.80 -10.10 -33.41
N MET A 142 -5.23 -9.23 -32.50
CA MET A 142 -6.47 -8.46 -32.61
C MET A 142 -6.20 -6.97 -32.37
N PRO A 143 -6.81 -6.03 -33.12
CA PRO A 143 -6.65 -4.60 -32.85
C PRO A 143 -7.00 -4.23 -31.39
N PRO A 144 -6.27 -3.33 -30.71
CA PRO A 144 -6.47 -3.01 -29.29
C PRO A 144 -7.91 -2.64 -28.93
N GLY A 145 -8.56 -1.79 -29.74
CA GLY A 145 -9.95 -1.39 -29.51
C GLY A 145 -10.95 -2.56 -29.62
N ALA A 146 -10.73 -3.47 -30.58
CA ALA A 146 -11.56 -4.66 -30.73
C ALA A 146 -11.36 -5.63 -29.55
N LEU A 147 -10.12 -5.78 -29.08
CA LEU A 147 -9.80 -6.58 -27.90
C LEU A 147 -10.47 -6.01 -26.65
N CYS A 148 -10.34 -4.71 -26.37
CA CYS A 148 -10.99 -4.09 -25.22
C CYS A 148 -12.52 -4.24 -25.25
N ALA A 149 -13.15 -4.04 -26.42
CA ALA A 149 -14.59 -4.28 -26.57
C ALA A 149 -14.95 -5.72 -26.22
N ARG A 150 -14.20 -6.70 -26.75
CA ARG A 150 -14.45 -8.12 -26.48
C ARG A 150 -14.22 -8.51 -25.02
N LEU A 151 -13.18 -7.96 -24.39
CA LEU A 151 -12.89 -8.22 -22.97
C LEU A 151 -13.96 -7.59 -22.06
N ARG A 152 -14.54 -6.43 -22.42
CA ARG A 152 -15.69 -5.87 -21.69
C ARG A 152 -16.94 -6.76 -21.76
N ASP A 153 -17.20 -7.37 -22.93
CA ASP A 153 -18.25 -8.38 -23.04
C ASP A 153 -17.97 -9.60 -22.15
N ASP A 154 -16.71 -10.07 -22.13
CA ASP A 154 -16.28 -11.18 -21.28
C ASP A 154 -16.39 -10.86 -19.78
N LEU A 155 -16.13 -9.62 -19.37
CA LEU A 155 -16.34 -9.16 -18.00
C LEU A 155 -17.82 -9.23 -17.61
N THR A 156 -18.74 -9.01 -18.55
CA THR A 156 -20.19 -9.19 -18.31
C THR A 156 -20.51 -10.66 -18.06
N VAL A 157 -19.96 -11.57 -18.87
CA VAL A 157 -20.14 -13.02 -18.71
C VAL A 157 -19.54 -13.52 -17.39
N LEU A 158 -18.34 -13.04 -17.07
CA LEU A 158 -17.62 -13.39 -15.85
C LEU A 158 -18.35 -12.89 -14.60
N ALA A 159 -18.81 -11.63 -14.60
CA ALA A 159 -19.61 -11.08 -13.50
C ALA A 159 -20.92 -11.87 -13.30
N ALA A 160 -21.61 -12.23 -14.38
CA ALA A 160 -22.82 -13.04 -14.30
C ALA A 160 -22.57 -14.44 -13.72
N CYS A 161 -21.42 -15.05 -14.03
CA CYS A 161 -21.00 -16.31 -13.43
C CYS A 161 -20.71 -16.20 -11.92
N LEU A 162 -20.01 -15.14 -11.53
CA LEU A 162 -19.58 -14.93 -10.15
C LEU A 162 -20.71 -14.47 -9.24
N HIS A 163 -21.62 -13.63 -9.72
CA HIS A 163 -22.58 -12.90 -8.88
C HIS A 163 -24.04 -13.15 -9.23
N GLY A 164 -24.33 -13.87 -10.31
CA GLY A 164 -25.67 -14.02 -10.88
C GLY A 164 -25.99 -12.98 -11.95
N ALA A 165 -27.10 -13.19 -12.66
CA ALA A 165 -27.50 -12.33 -13.77
C ALA A 165 -27.78 -10.88 -13.30
N PRO A 166 -27.35 -9.86 -14.07
CA PRO A 166 -27.64 -8.47 -13.75
C PRO A 166 -29.14 -8.18 -13.89
N GLU A 167 -29.66 -7.28 -13.05
CA GLU A 167 -31.08 -6.88 -13.07
C GLU A 167 -31.53 -6.27 -14.40
N ASN A 168 -30.64 -5.51 -15.05
CA ASN A 168 -30.89 -4.87 -16.33
C ASN A 168 -29.57 -4.61 -17.09
N ALA A 169 -29.69 -4.17 -18.34
CA ALA A 169 -28.54 -3.89 -19.21
C ALA A 169 -27.64 -2.76 -18.69
N GLN A 170 -28.18 -1.78 -17.94
CA GLN A 170 -27.40 -0.68 -17.39
C GLN A 170 -26.49 -1.16 -16.26
N THR A 171 -27.00 -2.02 -15.37
CA THR A 171 -26.21 -2.67 -14.31
C THR A 171 -25.13 -3.56 -14.91
N ALA A 172 -25.44 -4.29 -15.98
CA ALA A 172 -24.45 -5.11 -16.71
C ALA A 172 -23.29 -4.24 -17.24
N ARG A 173 -23.60 -3.14 -17.94
CA ARG A 173 -22.61 -2.20 -18.49
C ARG A 173 -21.78 -1.54 -17.40
N ALA A 174 -22.40 -1.08 -16.31
CA ALA A 174 -21.69 -0.48 -15.19
C ALA A 174 -20.75 -1.48 -14.51
N THR A 175 -21.17 -2.74 -14.38
CA THR A 175 -20.34 -3.81 -13.81
C THR A 175 -19.15 -4.11 -14.71
N ALA A 176 -19.34 -4.25 -16.02
CA ALA A 176 -18.24 -4.46 -16.96
C ALA A 176 -17.26 -3.28 -16.99
N MET A 177 -17.77 -2.04 -16.96
CA MET A 177 -16.98 -0.81 -16.89
C MET A 177 -16.09 -0.79 -15.63
N ALA A 178 -16.66 -1.12 -14.46
CA ALA A 178 -15.91 -1.19 -13.21
C ALA A 178 -14.75 -2.19 -13.25
N GLY A 179 -14.96 -3.37 -13.86
CA GLY A 179 -13.92 -4.37 -14.05
C GLY A 179 -12.84 -3.91 -15.04
N ALA A 180 -13.26 -3.31 -16.16
CA ALA A 180 -12.35 -2.82 -17.20
C ALA A 180 -11.46 -1.68 -16.72
N CYS A 181 -11.99 -0.79 -15.86
CA CYS A 181 -11.24 0.27 -15.20
C CYS A 181 -10.06 -0.31 -14.39
N LEU A 182 -10.32 -1.31 -13.54
CA LEU A 182 -9.27 -1.96 -12.74
C LEU A 182 -8.20 -2.68 -13.57
N LEU A 183 -8.57 -3.14 -14.76
CA LEU A 183 -7.69 -3.88 -15.67
C LEU A 183 -6.95 -2.97 -16.65
N GLY A 184 -7.15 -1.65 -16.61
CA GLY A 184 -6.54 -0.72 -17.57
C GLY A 184 -7.01 -0.95 -19.01
N LEU A 185 -8.23 -1.45 -19.20
CA LEU A 185 -8.82 -1.77 -20.50
C LEU A 185 -9.70 -0.64 -21.06
N LEU A 186 -9.78 0.48 -20.34
CA LEU A 186 -10.54 1.66 -20.77
C LEU A 186 -9.65 2.62 -21.58
N PRO A 187 -10.20 3.25 -22.62
CA PRO A 187 -9.63 4.47 -23.19
C PRO A 187 -9.36 5.53 -22.11
N VAL A 188 -8.42 6.44 -22.35
CA VAL A 188 -7.97 7.44 -21.37
C VAL A 188 -9.11 8.31 -20.84
N ASP A 189 -9.99 8.76 -21.73
CA ASP A 189 -11.18 9.56 -21.41
C ASP A 189 -12.22 8.77 -20.60
N GLU A 190 -12.48 7.50 -20.97
CA GLU A 190 -13.36 6.62 -20.19
C GLU A 190 -12.77 6.30 -18.80
N ALA A 191 -11.44 6.20 -18.70
CA ALA A 191 -10.73 5.92 -17.45
C ALA A 191 -10.83 7.10 -16.47
N GLU A 192 -10.59 8.33 -16.93
CA GLU A 192 -10.74 9.55 -16.13
C GLU A 192 -12.17 9.68 -15.58
N LEU A 193 -13.17 9.48 -16.45
CA LEU A 193 -14.58 9.46 -16.03
C LEU A 193 -14.89 8.36 -15.01
N ALA A 194 -14.26 7.19 -15.11
CA ALA A 194 -14.43 6.12 -14.15
C ALA A 194 -13.83 6.46 -12.79
N GLU A 195 -12.65 7.11 -12.75
CA GLU A 195 -12.00 7.56 -11.53
C GLU A 195 -12.83 8.61 -10.79
N ASP A 196 -13.29 9.65 -11.49
CA ASP A 196 -14.19 10.67 -10.95
C ASP A 196 -15.47 10.03 -10.39
N ARG A 197 -16.03 9.07 -11.13
CA ARG A 197 -17.22 8.35 -10.71
C ARG A 197 -16.99 7.50 -9.47
N ILE A 198 -15.82 6.88 -9.27
CA ILE A 198 -15.50 6.13 -8.03
C ILE A 198 -15.56 7.05 -6.80
N ALA A 199 -15.15 8.31 -6.93
CA ALA A 199 -15.17 9.27 -5.84
C ALA A 199 -16.60 9.69 -5.46
N ILE A 200 -17.48 9.86 -6.44
CA ILE A 200 -18.81 10.48 -6.29
C ILE A 200 -19.94 9.45 -6.17
N ASP A 201 -19.92 8.39 -6.97
CA ASP A 201 -20.97 7.36 -7.05
C ASP A 201 -20.63 6.16 -6.14
N ALA A 202 -21.33 6.09 -5.01
CA ALA A 202 -21.12 5.02 -4.03
C ALA A 202 -21.47 3.62 -4.56
N ASP A 203 -22.36 3.49 -5.54
CA ASP A 203 -22.80 2.22 -6.09
C ASP A 203 -21.77 1.70 -7.08
N PHE A 204 -21.26 2.58 -7.95
CA PHE A 204 -20.17 2.25 -8.85
C PHE A 204 -18.90 1.88 -8.09
N ALA A 205 -18.57 2.61 -7.01
CA ALA A 205 -17.44 2.25 -6.16
C ALA A 205 -17.56 0.84 -5.55
N ARG A 206 -18.78 0.41 -5.15
CA ARG A 206 -19.01 -0.96 -4.66
C ARG A 206 -18.81 -2.02 -5.76
N LEU A 207 -19.12 -1.71 -7.02
CA LEU A 207 -18.83 -2.60 -8.15
C LEU A 207 -17.32 -2.76 -8.35
N VAL A 208 -16.56 -1.66 -8.26
CA VAL A 208 -15.09 -1.68 -8.34
C VAL A 208 -14.50 -2.50 -7.19
N ASP A 209 -14.96 -2.30 -5.95
CA ASP A 209 -14.47 -3.07 -4.80
C ASP A 209 -14.80 -4.56 -4.88
N ARG A 210 -15.96 -4.90 -5.46
CA ARG A 210 -16.34 -6.29 -5.74
C ARG A 210 -15.40 -6.91 -6.76
N TRP A 211 -15.15 -6.25 -7.89
CA TRP A 211 -14.18 -6.73 -8.88
C TRP A 211 -12.77 -6.86 -8.30
N ARG A 212 -12.31 -5.90 -7.47
CA ARG A 212 -11.03 -6.03 -6.78
C ARG A 212 -10.98 -7.30 -5.92
N THR A 213 -12.09 -7.64 -5.26
CA THR A 213 -12.22 -8.87 -4.46
C THR A 213 -12.17 -10.12 -5.32
N ASP A 214 -12.85 -10.13 -6.46
CA ASP A 214 -12.85 -11.25 -7.39
C ASP A 214 -11.48 -11.44 -8.05
N LEU A 215 -10.87 -10.37 -8.56
CA LEU A 215 -9.58 -10.42 -9.24
C LEU A 215 -8.42 -10.78 -8.29
N ALA A 216 -8.52 -10.39 -7.02
CA ALA A 216 -7.56 -10.86 -5.99
C ALA A 216 -7.54 -12.40 -5.84
N GLN A 217 -8.59 -13.11 -6.29
CA GLN A 217 -8.62 -14.57 -6.30
C GLN A 217 -7.77 -15.20 -7.42
N MET A 218 -7.23 -14.42 -8.36
CA MET A 218 -6.31 -14.94 -9.38
C MET A 218 -5.01 -15.49 -8.78
N VAL A 219 -4.64 -15.02 -7.58
CA VAL A 219 -3.55 -15.56 -6.74
C VAL A 219 -4.08 -16.31 -5.51
N GLY A 220 -5.35 -16.70 -5.54
CA GLY A 220 -6.07 -17.24 -4.38
C GLY A 220 -5.60 -18.63 -3.95
N GLY A 221 -4.99 -19.40 -4.85
CA GLY A 221 -4.45 -20.74 -4.59
C GLY A 221 -2.96 -20.77 -4.27
N LEU A 222 -2.30 -19.62 -4.06
CA LEU A 222 -0.91 -19.60 -3.60
C LEU A 222 -0.81 -20.09 -2.16
N ASP A 223 0.09 -21.04 -1.93
CA ASP A 223 0.45 -21.46 -0.58
C ASP A 223 1.20 -20.32 0.15
N PRO A 224 0.87 -20.03 1.42
CA PRO A 224 1.57 -19.02 2.19
C PRO A 224 3.05 -19.37 2.38
N VAL A 225 3.93 -18.38 2.18
CA VAL A 225 5.39 -18.55 2.33
C VAL A 225 5.88 -17.67 3.47
N PRO A 226 6.58 -18.19 4.49
CA PRO A 226 7.06 -17.37 5.59
C PRO A 226 8.08 -16.33 5.10
N PRO A 227 7.92 -15.04 5.47
CA PRO A 227 8.90 -14.00 5.16
C PRO A 227 10.16 -14.14 6.05
N PRO A 228 11.28 -13.50 5.69
CA PRO A 228 12.45 -13.44 6.57
C PRO A 228 12.10 -12.83 7.92
N PRO A 229 12.61 -13.40 9.04
CA PRO A 229 12.23 -12.97 10.39
C PRO A 229 12.66 -11.52 10.71
N GLU A 230 13.67 -11.02 10.01
CA GLU A 230 14.24 -9.68 10.22
C GLU A 230 13.31 -8.55 9.74
N VAL A 231 12.41 -8.83 8.80
CA VAL A 231 11.55 -7.81 8.17
C VAL A 231 10.66 -7.12 9.20
N LEU A 232 10.07 -7.89 10.12
CA LEU A 232 9.20 -7.31 11.15
C LEU A 232 9.98 -6.41 12.11
N ALA A 233 11.19 -6.83 12.51
CA ALA A 233 12.04 -6.03 13.39
C ALA A 233 12.45 -4.71 12.73
N ALA A 234 12.80 -4.75 11.44
CA ALA A 234 13.13 -3.56 10.66
C ALA A 234 11.92 -2.61 10.52
N LEU A 235 10.72 -3.15 10.25
CA LEU A 235 9.48 -2.37 10.18
C LEU A 235 9.14 -1.70 11.50
N ASP A 236 9.32 -2.43 12.60
CA ASP A 236 9.01 -1.95 13.94
C ASP A 236 9.85 -0.71 14.30
N LEU A 237 11.16 -0.79 14.07
CA LEU A 237 12.09 0.34 14.23
C LEU A 237 11.72 1.50 13.29
N ARG A 238 11.45 1.22 12.01
CA ARG A 238 11.15 2.27 11.01
C ARG A 238 9.84 3.00 11.30
N LEU A 239 8.81 2.31 11.79
CA LEU A 239 7.46 2.86 11.91
C LEU A 239 7.12 3.37 13.31
N PHE A 240 7.77 2.87 14.36
CA PHE A 240 7.37 3.12 15.74
C PHE A 240 8.48 3.63 16.68
N ALA A 241 9.75 3.75 16.23
CA ALA A 241 10.85 4.18 17.11
C ALA A 241 10.65 5.53 17.83
N ASP A 242 9.82 6.43 17.31
CA ASP A 242 9.57 7.74 17.92
C ASP A 242 8.45 7.73 18.99
N ARG A 243 7.65 6.65 19.07
CA ARG A 243 6.59 6.50 20.08
C ARG A 243 7.09 6.01 21.44
N ASP A 244 8.17 5.25 21.46
CA ASP A 244 8.75 4.70 22.69
C ASP A 244 9.71 5.67 23.39
N ARG A 245 9.88 6.89 22.87
CA ARG A 245 10.63 7.94 23.56
C ARG A 245 9.86 8.41 24.79
N PRO A 246 10.47 8.35 26.00
CA PRO A 246 9.79 8.79 27.21
C PRO A 246 9.44 10.28 27.12
N LEU A 247 8.30 10.67 27.72
CA LEU A 247 7.73 12.03 27.59
C LEU A 247 8.72 13.16 27.93
N TRP A 248 9.69 12.91 28.82
CA TRP A 248 10.73 13.88 29.16
C TRP A 248 11.67 14.19 27.99
N GLN A 249 11.94 13.23 27.09
CA GLN A 249 12.72 13.48 25.86
C GLN A 249 11.91 14.23 24.79
N ARG A 250 10.58 14.06 24.79
CA ARG A 250 9.66 14.81 23.91
C ARG A 250 9.49 16.27 24.36
N LEU A 251 9.64 16.52 25.67
CA LEU A 251 9.65 17.86 26.27
C LEU A 251 11.02 18.55 26.23
N GLY A 252 12.05 17.95 25.60
CA GLY A 252 13.41 18.50 25.56
C GLY A 252 13.52 19.92 24.99
N LEU A 253 12.67 20.30 24.03
CA LEU A 253 12.58 21.69 23.55
C LEU A 253 12.04 22.66 24.62
N VAL A 254 11.06 22.22 25.43
CA VAL A 254 10.48 23.03 26.51
C VAL A 254 11.47 23.16 27.67
N GLN A 255 12.22 22.10 28.00
CA GLN A 255 13.28 22.17 29.01
C GLN A 255 14.49 22.99 28.55
N ALA A 256 14.84 22.96 27.26
CA ALA A 256 15.89 23.82 26.71
C ALA A 256 15.48 25.31 26.78
N VAL A 257 14.21 25.63 26.49
CA VAL A 257 13.68 27.00 26.59
C VAL A 257 13.60 27.45 28.05
N LEU A 258 13.10 26.62 28.96
CA LEU A 258 13.07 26.92 30.40
C LEU A 258 14.47 27.05 31.00
N GLY A 259 15.41 26.20 30.57
CA GLY A 259 16.81 26.25 30.99
C GLY A 259 17.53 27.49 30.48
N ALA A 260 17.29 27.89 29.23
CA ALA A 260 17.83 29.13 28.67
C ALA A 260 17.26 30.38 29.38
N ALA A 261 15.96 30.38 29.69
CA ALA A 261 15.33 31.47 30.44
C ALA A 261 15.87 31.58 31.88
N ALA A 262 16.09 30.45 32.55
CA ALA A 262 16.70 30.41 33.89
C ALA A 262 18.14 30.92 33.88
N ALA A 263 18.95 30.50 32.90
CA ALA A 263 20.33 30.98 32.76
C ALA A 263 20.40 32.48 32.45
N ALA A 264 19.51 32.98 31.59
CA ALA A 264 19.39 34.41 31.30
C ALA A 264 18.95 35.21 32.54
N GLY A 265 18.00 34.70 33.32
CA GLY A 265 17.56 35.32 34.57
C GLY A 265 18.66 35.37 35.64
N ILE A 266 19.44 34.30 35.80
CA ILE A 266 20.59 34.27 36.72
C ILE A 266 21.66 35.27 36.28
N LEU A 267 21.95 35.36 34.98
CA LEU A 267 22.91 36.32 34.44
C LEU A 267 22.47 37.77 34.68
N LEU A 268 21.18 38.07 34.47
CA LEU A 268 20.58 39.39 34.73
C LEU A 268 20.64 39.75 36.22
N LEU A 269 20.33 38.80 37.10
CA LEU A 269 20.42 38.97 38.55
C LEU A 269 21.87 39.20 39.01
N ALA A 270 22.84 38.50 38.44
CA ALA A 270 24.25 38.67 38.75
C ALA A 270 24.79 40.05 38.32
N LEU A 271 24.26 40.61 37.23
CA LEU A 271 24.57 41.98 36.78
C LEU A 271 23.94 43.05 37.68
N GLU A 272 22.66 42.88 38.06
CA GLU A 272 21.96 43.77 39.00
C GLU A 272 22.61 43.80 40.39
N LEU A 273 23.07 42.65 40.88
CA LEU A 273 23.76 42.52 42.17
C LEU A 273 25.23 42.94 42.13
N GLY A 274 25.76 43.36 40.98
CA GLY A 274 27.13 43.85 40.84
C GLY A 274 28.22 42.80 41.08
N LEU A 275 27.88 41.51 41.10
CA LEU A 275 28.80 40.40 41.42
C LEU A 275 29.92 40.21 40.38
N LEU A 276 29.79 40.81 39.19
CA LEU A 276 30.79 40.76 38.13
C LEU A 276 31.64 42.03 38.03
N ASN A 277 31.47 43.00 38.94
CA ASN A 277 32.18 44.28 38.89
C ASN A 277 33.20 44.43 40.03
N ASP A 278 34.00 43.41 40.29
CA ASP A 278 35.27 43.57 40.99
C ASP A 278 36.35 43.87 39.96
N SER A 279 36.60 45.16 39.70
CA SER A 279 37.81 45.60 39.02
C SER A 279 39.01 45.33 39.95
N PRO A 280 39.98 44.46 39.59
CA PRO A 280 41.15 44.27 40.42
C PRO A 280 41.96 45.57 40.47
N GLY A 281 42.24 46.01 41.69
CA GLY A 281 42.95 47.25 42.00
C GLY A 281 44.27 47.38 41.25
N GLN A 282 44.52 48.60 40.77
CA GLN A 282 45.74 49.02 40.13
C GLN A 282 46.93 48.88 41.09
N PRO A 283 48.01 48.16 40.73
CA PRO A 283 49.19 48.06 41.58
C PRO A 283 49.96 49.40 41.61
N PRO A 284 50.57 49.77 42.74
CA PRO A 284 51.31 51.02 42.87
C PRO A 284 52.61 50.98 42.04
N ASP A 285 52.78 52.00 41.20
CA ASP A 285 53.99 52.25 40.44
C ASP A 285 55.13 52.65 41.39
N SER A 286 56.05 51.72 41.59
CA SER A 286 57.30 51.94 42.29
C SER A 286 58.40 51.41 41.40
N THR A 287 59.13 52.32 40.74
CA THR A 287 60.58 52.50 40.90
C THR A 287 61.14 53.35 39.75
N ARG A 288 61.54 54.58 40.10
CA ARG A 288 62.75 55.23 39.57
C ARG A 288 63.92 54.69 40.41
N PRO A 289 65.15 54.56 39.89
CA PRO A 289 66.10 55.69 40.04
C PRO A 289 67.20 55.69 38.94
N PRO A 290 68.33 56.40 39.17
CA PRO A 290 68.77 57.61 38.47
C PRO A 290 69.53 57.38 37.15
#